data_AF-A0A0F7SQL2-F1
#
_entry.id   AF-A0A0F7SQL2-F1
#
_cell.length_a   1.000
_cell.length_b   1.000
_cell.length_c   1.000
_cell.angle_alpha   90.00
_cell.angle_beta   90.00
_cell.angle_gamma   90.00
#
_symmetry.space_group_name_H-M   'P 1'
#
loop_
_entity.id
_entity.type
_entity.pdbx_description
1 polymer ?
#
loop_
_entity_poly.entity_id
_entity_poly.type
_entity_poly.pdbx_seq_one_letter_code
_entity_poly.pdbx_strand_id
1 'polypeptide(L)'
;MTKVTEKIAQAEKENRTWWSFEFFPPRTAQGLQNLYDRIERMKGLGPEFLDITWNAGGRSSDLTTSLVQVCQSHIGMETVMHITCVEKEKLDEALNTAKAFGCQNILALRGDPPAGSQVWEPVPTGFKTAAELVRYIRQEHGDAFCISVAAFPGSHPETGPSEEEKEQEIEWLKEKVDAGADFIFTQMFYDVEMFIAWVRRVRKAGITVPIVPGIMPIQSYATFKKWVYRENISVPAHFTEALEPVKDDDSAVRAVGTKLVAQMCRDILDADVGIKGLHIYTLNLAVGARMLLEEIGLVARVANTNPLPWTPSLTPARRQETIRPIFWANRQKSYLSRTENWDEFPNGRWGDSRSPAYGEFDGYLLPQFKLSREEAIKLWGQPQTVQDVCELFAKFCMNELPSLPWSDSAASKETSIINRQLAKMNELGFLTINSQPAVDGAKSDDKTHGWGPTNGYVYQKAYLEFFVSPSQLDALVHRIERDPHITYYAVNHQGDLRTNTHSEGPNAVTWGVFPGKEIIQPTIVEAISFIAWKDEAFSIGKQWAGLYDDDSPTKSLLGEIMDTYYLVNVVHNAFKEPDAIFRPFFQNA
;
A
#
# COMPACT_ATOMS: atom_id res chain seq x y z
N MET A 1 5.32 15.87 2.94
CA MET A 1 4.70 16.17 1.63
C MET A 1 5.78 15.89 0.65
N THR A 2 5.58 14.98 -0.30
CA THR A 2 6.54 14.86 -1.38
C THR A 2 5.79 14.98 -2.68
N LYS A 3 5.85 16.17 -3.29
CA LYS A 3 5.31 16.38 -4.64
C LYS A 3 5.99 15.39 -5.59
N VAL A 4 5.29 14.96 -6.63
CA VAL A 4 5.87 14.06 -7.64
C VAL A 4 7.16 14.64 -8.24
N THR A 5 7.23 15.94 -8.49
CA THR A 5 8.46 16.58 -8.98
C THR A 5 9.65 16.45 -8.02
N GLU A 6 9.43 16.44 -6.71
CA GLU A 6 10.49 16.21 -5.73
C GLU A 6 11.00 14.76 -5.76
N LYS A 7 10.09 13.79 -5.97
CA LYS A 7 10.45 12.38 -6.19
C LYS A 7 11.25 12.20 -7.49
N ILE A 8 10.84 12.85 -8.56
CA ILE A 8 11.54 12.86 -9.85
C ILE A 8 12.95 13.44 -9.68
N ALA A 9 13.07 14.64 -9.09
CA ALA A 9 14.36 15.29 -8.86
C ALA A 9 15.28 14.47 -7.95
N GLN A 10 14.73 13.79 -6.94
CA GLN A 10 15.50 12.89 -6.08
C GLN A 10 16.01 11.66 -6.85
N ALA A 11 15.18 11.05 -7.70
CA ALA A 11 15.61 9.93 -8.53
C ALA A 11 16.67 10.34 -9.56
N GLU A 12 16.56 11.55 -10.15
CA GLU A 12 17.58 12.13 -11.03
C GLU A 12 18.91 12.35 -10.29
N LYS A 13 18.87 12.91 -9.08
CA LYS A 13 20.07 13.07 -8.24
C LYS A 13 20.74 11.75 -7.89
N GLU A 14 19.94 10.69 -7.72
CA GLU A 14 20.42 9.32 -7.50
C GLU A 14 20.83 8.60 -8.80
N ASN A 15 20.66 9.23 -9.97
CA ASN A 15 20.82 8.63 -11.29
C ASN A 15 20.09 7.27 -11.41
N ARG A 16 18.84 7.25 -10.95
CA ARG A 16 18.05 6.02 -10.79
C ARG A 16 16.82 6.04 -11.70
N THR A 17 16.58 4.90 -12.34
CA THR A 17 15.32 4.65 -13.06
C THR A 17 14.18 4.45 -12.06
N TRP A 18 13.02 5.04 -12.36
CA TRP A 18 11.82 4.96 -11.53
C TRP A 18 10.59 4.68 -12.40
N TRP A 19 9.49 4.26 -11.76
CA TRP A 19 8.25 3.95 -12.45
C TRP A 19 7.03 4.31 -11.61
N SER A 20 5.89 4.41 -12.29
CA SER A 20 4.57 4.66 -11.69
C SER A 20 3.51 3.82 -12.38
N PHE A 21 2.32 3.76 -11.80
CA PHE A 21 1.19 2.98 -12.33
C PHE A 21 -0.05 3.84 -12.51
N GLU A 22 -0.84 3.59 -13.55
CA GLU A 22 -2.21 4.13 -13.67
C GLU A 22 -3.27 3.09 -13.32
N PHE A 23 -4.29 3.51 -12.57
CA PHE A 23 -5.50 2.75 -12.28
C PHE A 23 -6.75 3.57 -12.59
N PHE A 24 -7.87 2.89 -12.84
CA PHE A 24 -9.16 3.54 -13.07
C PHE A 24 -10.24 3.03 -12.11
N PRO A 25 -11.22 3.88 -11.73
CA PRO A 25 -12.31 3.47 -10.87
C PRO A 25 -13.14 2.31 -11.47
N PRO A 26 -13.34 1.20 -10.75
CA PRO A 26 -14.15 0.08 -11.23
C PRO A 26 -15.64 0.40 -11.14
N ARG A 27 -16.46 -0.35 -11.88
CA ARG A 27 -17.92 -0.11 -11.95
C ARG A 27 -18.73 -0.77 -10.83
N THR A 28 -18.13 -1.65 -10.03
CA THR A 28 -18.82 -2.46 -9.02
C THR A 28 -18.08 -2.42 -7.69
N ALA A 29 -18.81 -2.60 -6.58
CA ALA A 29 -18.22 -2.66 -5.23
C ALA A 29 -17.20 -3.82 -5.09
N GLN A 30 -17.51 -4.99 -5.64
CA GLN A 30 -16.55 -6.10 -5.67
C GLN A 30 -15.29 -5.74 -6.49
N GLY A 31 -15.46 -5.04 -7.61
CA GLY A 31 -14.34 -4.55 -8.42
C GLY A 31 -13.47 -3.56 -7.64
N LEU A 32 -14.08 -2.74 -6.78
CA LEU A 32 -13.39 -1.79 -5.91
C LEU A 32 -12.52 -2.50 -4.87
N GLN A 33 -13.08 -3.48 -4.17
CA GLN A 33 -12.31 -4.28 -3.21
C GLN A 33 -11.14 -5.00 -3.89
N ASN A 34 -11.40 -5.63 -5.05
CA ASN A 34 -10.36 -6.30 -5.83
C ASN A 34 -9.26 -5.34 -6.32
N LEU A 35 -9.59 -4.07 -6.54
CA LEU A 35 -8.64 -3.03 -6.91
C LEU A 35 -7.77 -2.62 -5.72
N TYR A 36 -8.34 -2.42 -4.53
CA TYR A 36 -7.57 -2.12 -3.31
C TYR A 36 -6.50 -3.18 -3.04
N ASP A 37 -6.90 -4.45 -3.01
CA ASP A 37 -5.97 -5.55 -2.77
C ASP A 37 -4.88 -5.62 -3.86
N ARG A 38 -5.21 -5.20 -5.09
CA ARG A 38 -4.27 -5.17 -6.21
C ARG A 38 -3.28 -4.02 -6.08
N ILE A 39 -3.73 -2.83 -5.69
CA ILE A 39 -2.85 -1.69 -5.44
C ILE A 39 -1.90 -2.03 -4.29
N GLU A 40 -2.37 -2.64 -3.20
CA GLU A 40 -1.52 -3.11 -2.09
C GLU A 40 -0.45 -4.10 -2.57
N ARG A 41 -0.82 -5.09 -3.40
CA ARG A 41 0.17 -6.02 -3.99
C ARG A 41 1.14 -5.32 -4.94
N MET A 42 0.66 -4.40 -5.77
CA MET A 42 1.47 -3.68 -6.77
C MET A 42 2.35 -2.60 -6.14
N LYS A 43 2.02 -2.08 -4.96
CA LYS A 43 2.95 -1.29 -4.13
C LYS A 43 4.23 -2.07 -3.84
N GLY A 44 4.13 -3.40 -3.66
CA GLY A 44 5.29 -4.30 -3.53
C GLY A 44 6.21 -4.35 -4.76
N LEU A 45 5.75 -3.85 -5.91
CA LEU A 45 6.56 -3.64 -7.11
C LEU A 45 7.29 -2.30 -7.11
N GLY A 46 7.27 -1.53 -6.01
CA GLY A 46 8.12 -0.34 -5.79
C GLY A 46 7.88 0.92 -6.63
N PRO A 47 6.67 1.23 -7.12
CA PRO A 47 6.42 2.48 -7.85
C PRO A 47 6.67 3.71 -6.96
N GLU A 48 7.06 4.84 -7.55
CA GLU A 48 7.23 6.10 -6.82
C GLU A 48 5.90 6.76 -6.44
N PHE A 49 4.88 6.57 -7.29
CA PHE A 49 3.51 7.05 -7.14
C PHE A 49 2.58 6.24 -8.05
N LEU A 50 1.27 6.45 -7.89
CA LEU A 50 0.25 5.96 -8.83
C LEU A 50 -0.72 7.07 -9.22
N ASP A 51 -1.40 6.88 -10.33
CA ASP A 51 -2.39 7.81 -10.85
C ASP A 51 -3.76 7.14 -10.86
N ILE A 52 -4.80 7.93 -10.57
CA ILE A 52 -6.18 7.46 -10.55
C ILE A 52 -6.99 8.28 -11.55
N THR A 53 -7.53 7.61 -12.56
CA THR A 53 -8.25 8.29 -13.63
C THR A 53 -9.56 8.91 -13.17
N TRP A 54 -10.01 9.89 -13.95
CA TRP A 54 -11.27 10.61 -13.77
C TRP A 54 -12.07 10.48 -15.06
N ASN A 55 -13.20 9.77 -15.01
CA ASN A 55 -14.00 9.56 -16.23
C ASN A 55 -14.78 10.83 -16.61
N ALA A 56 -14.84 11.09 -17.92
CA ALA A 56 -15.70 12.11 -18.50
C ALA A 56 -17.18 11.87 -18.14
N GLY A 57 -17.87 12.94 -17.71
CA GLY A 57 -19.28 12.90 -17.32
C GLY A 57 -19.56 12.74 -15.81
N GLY A 58 -18.52 12.77 -14.96
CA GLY A 58 -18.65 13.04 -13.53
C GLY A 58 -19.36 11.97 -12.67
N ARG A 59 -19.92 10.90 -13.24
CA ARG A 59 -20.59 9.81 -12.49
C ARG A 59 -19.64 9.01 -11.58
N SER A 60 -18.33 9.11 -11.76
CA SER A 60 -17.31 8.40 -10.97
C SER A 60 -16.34 9.32 -10.23
N SER A 61 -16.59 10.63 -10.17
CA SER A 61 -15.72 11.58 -9.46
C SER A 61 -15.50 11.20 -8.00
N ASP A 62 -16.60 10.83 -7.34
CA ASP A 62 -16.62 10.55 -5.91
C ASP A 62 -15.84 9.27 -5.62
N LEU A 63 -15.85 8.34 -6.58
CA LEU A 63 -15.08 7.11 -6.51
C LEU A 63 -13.58 7.36 -6.74
N THR A 64 -13.20 8.27 -7.64
CA THR A 64 -11.79 8.69 -7.81
C THR A 64 -11.27 9.31 -6.52
N THR A 65 -12.01 10.26 -5.93
CA THR A 65 -11.63 10.90 -4.66
C THR A 65 -11.54 9.89 -3.51
N SER A 66 -12.50 8.95 -3.42
CA SER A 66 -12.48 7.89 -2.41
C SER A 66 -11.28 6.96 -2.57
N LEU A 67 -10.93 6.59 -3.81
CA LEU A 67 -9.73 5.79 -4.09
C LEU A 67 -8.45 6.53 -3.69
N VAL A 68 -8.36 7.82 -4.00
CA VAL A 68 -7.23 8.68 -3.60
C VAL A 68 -7.09 8.73 -2.09
N GLN A 69 -8.20 8.92 -1.37
CA GLN A 69 -8.24 8.90 0.09
C GLN A 69 -7.69 7.58 0.63
N VAL A 70 -8.19 6.44 0.17
CA VAL A 70 -7.73 5.12 0.65
C VAL A 70 -6.26 4.87 0.34
N CYS A 71 -5.79 5.29 -0.83
CA CYS A 71 -4.38 5.16 -1.21
C CYS A 71 -3.47 5.98 -0.29
N GLN A 72 -3.85 7.22 0.03
CA GLN A 72 -3.09 8.09 0.92
C GLN A 72 -3.19 7.66 2.39
N SER A 73 -4.37 7.28 2.87
CA SER A 73 -4.62 7.02 4.29
C SER A 73 -4.22 5.63 4.75
N HIS A 74 -4.51 4.59 3.95
CA HIS A 74 -4.37 3.18 4.35
C HIS A 74 -3.26 2.46 3.59
N ILE A 75 -3.19 2.59 2.27
CA ILE A 75 -2.20 1.89 1.45
C ILE A 75 -0.82 2.58 1.53
N GLY A 76 -0.80 3.86 1.88
CA GLY A 76 0.42 4.66 2.01
C GLY A 76 1.15 4.79 0.67
N MET A 77 0.41 5.13 -0.39
CA MET A 77 0.95 5.36 -1.73
C MET A 77 0.63 6.78 -2.18
N GLU A 78 1.65 7.48 -2.67
CA GLU A 78 1.49 8.82 -3.23
C GLU A 78 0.64 8.74 -4.49
N THR A 79 -0.33 9.65 -4.60
CA THR A 79 -1.30 9.64 -5.69
C THR A 79 -1.27 10.90 -6.53
N VAL A 80 -1.44 10.73 -7.83
CA VAL A 80 -1.83 11.77 -8.77
C VAL A 80 -3.31 11.58 -9.11
N MET A 81 -4.13 12.54 -8.73
CA MET A 81 -5.55 12.53 -9.04
C MET A 81 -5.77 13.17 -10.41
N HIS A 82 -6.36 12.43 -11.35
CA HIS A 82 -6.80 13.05 -12.60
C HIS A 82 -7.98 13.98 -12.30
N ILE A 83 -8.04 15.08 -13.05
CA ILE A 83 -9.20 15.96 -13.03
C ILE A 83 -9.43 16.56 -14.40
N THR A 84 -10.67 16.49 -14.88
CA THR A 84 -11.07 17.03 -16.18
C THR A 84 -11.72 18.40 -16.03
N CYS A 85 -11.95 19.10 -17.15
CA CYS A 85 -12.72 20.33 -17.18
C CYS A 85 -14.20 20.08 -16.79
N VAL A 86 -14.50 20.16 -15.49
CA VAL A 86 -15.84 20.04 -14.89
C VAL A 86 -16.34 21.39 -14.40
N GLU A 87 -17.54 21.44 -13.82
CA GLU A 87 -18.08 22.60 -13.14
C GLU A 87 -17.14 23.06 -12.01
N LYS A 88 -16.96 24.38 -11.87
CA LYS A 88 -16.06 24.98 -10.89
C LYS A 88 -16.28 24.46 -9.46
N GLU A 89 -17.53 24.37 -9.02
CA GLU A 89 -17.87 23.94 -7.66
C GLU A 89 -17.42 22.51 -7.38
N LYS A 90 -17.57 21.62 -8.38
CA LYS A 90 -17.15 20.22 -8.30
C LYS A 90 -15.64 20.07 -8.30
N LEU A 91 -14.95 20.92 -9.06
CA LEU A 91 -13.49 21.02 -9.04
C LEU A 91 -13.00 21.42 -7.65
N ASP A 92 -13.56 22.48 -7.08
CA ASP A 92 -13.18 23.00 -5.76
C ASP A 92 -13.40 21.95 -4.66
N GLU A 93 -14.54 21.25 -4.68
CA GLU A 93 -14.83 20.15 -3.75
C GLU A 93 -13.78 19.03 -3.85
N ALA A 94 -13.44 18.60 -5.08
CA ALA A 94 -12.46 17.55 -5.31
C ALA A 94 -11.04 17.97 -4.85
N LEU A 95 -10.61 19.19 -5.15
CA LEU A 95 -9.30 19.71 -4.75
C LEU A 95 -9.19 19.89 -3.23
N ASN A 96 -10.24 20.42 -2.58
CA ASN A 96 -10.28 20.55 -1.13
C ASN A 96 -10.20 19.17 -0.45
N THR A 97 -10.92 18.19 -0.98
CA THR A 97 -10.87 16.81 -0.47
C THR A 97 -9.49 16.18 -0.68
N ALA A 98 -8.90 16.30 -1.88
CA ALA A 98 -7.55 15.82 -2.16
C ALA A 98 -6.54 16.42 -1.17
N LYS A 99 -6.58 17.74 -0.96
CA LYS A 99 -5.72 18.45 -0.03
C LYS A 99 -5.90 17.98 1.42
N ALA A 100 -7.15 17.78 1.86
CA ALA A 100 -7.47 17.31 3.21
C ALA A 100 -6.84 15.92 3.50
N PHE A 101 -6.83 15.02 2.52
CA PHE A 101 -6.20 13.70 2.64
C PHE A 101 -4.72 13.69 2.24
N GLY A 102 -4.13 14.84 1.91
CA GLY A 102 -2.71 14.97 1.64
C GLY A 102 -2.30 14.65 0.21
N CYS A 103 -3.25 14.42 -0.70
CA CYS A 103 -2.98 14.34 -2.13
C CYS A 103 -2.67 15.74 -2.67
N GLN A 104 -1.47 15.90 -3.21
CA GLN A 104 -0.98 17.17 -3.73
C GLN A 104 -0.66 17.11 -5.21
N ASN A 105 -0.96 16.01 -5.90
CA ASN A 105 -0.56 15.85 -7.30
C ASN A 105 -1.82 15.71 -8.14
N ILE A 106 -1.95 16.56 -9.15
CA ILE A 106 -3.14 16.69 -9.98
C ILE A 106 -2.72 16.55 -11.43
N LEU A 107 -3.36 15.66 -12.19
CA LEU A 107 -3.26 15.63 -13.64
C LEU A 107 -4.44 16.41 -14.23
N ALA A 108 -4.18 17.62 -14.72
CA ALA A 108 -5.17 18.50 -15.32
C ALA A 108 -5.40 18.13 -16.80
N LEU A 109 -6.66 17.77 -17.12
CA LEU A 109 -7.07 17.29 -18.43
C LEU A 109 -8.27 18.09 -18.94
N ARG A 110 -8.44 18.12 -20.26
CA ARG A 110 -9.71 18.59 -20.85
C ARG A 110 -10.83 17.59 -20.59
N GLY A 111 -10.54 16.32 -20.79
CA GLY A 111 -11.50 15.21 -20.77
C GLY A 111 -11.92 14.79 -22.18
N ASP A 112 -12.52 13.61 -22.24
CA ASP A 112 -13.03 13.00 -23.46
C ASP A 112 -14.50 13.37 -23.70
N PRO A 113 -14.99 13.33 -24.95
CA PRO A 113 -16.42 13.42 -25.23
C PRO A 113 -17.26 12.43 -24.38
N PRO A 114 -18.48 12.79 -23.98
CA PRO A 114 -19.38 11.86 -23.30
C PRO A 114 -19.61 10.59 -24.11
N ALA A 115 -19.84 9.46 -23.45
CA ALA A 115 -20.09 8.19 -24.12
C ALA A 115 -21.25 8.30 -25.13
N GLY A 116 -20.98 8.01 -26.40
CA GLY A 116 -21.94 8.13 -27.50
C GLY A 116 -21.89 9.45 -28.27
N SER A 117 -21.07 10.42 -27.84
CA SER A 117 -20.72 11.63 -28.60
C SER A 117 -19.31 11.51 -29.19
N GLN A 118 -19.11 12.11 -30.37
CA GLN A 118 -17.77 12.33 -30.93
C GLN A 118 -17.24 13.74 -30.66
N VAL A 119 -18.12 14.64 -30.23
CA VAL A 119 -17.78 16.05 -29.98
C VAL A 119 -17.71 16.28 -28.48
N TRP A 120 -16.60 16.84 -28.03
CA TRP A 120 -16.46 17.36 -26.69
C TRP A 120 -17.01 18.78 -26.64
N GLU A 121 -17.86 19.07 -25.66
CA GLU A 121 -18.38 20.41 -25.40
C GLU A 121 -18.10 20.81 -23.96
N PRO A 122 -17.69 22.07 -23.72
CA PRO A 122 -17.46 22.56 -22.37
C PRO A 122 -18.78 22.61 -21.59
N VAL A 123 -18.74 22.25 -20.31
CA VAL A 123 -19.90 22.46 -19.43
C VAL A 123 -20.12 23.96 -19.20
N PRO A 124 -21.37 24.45 -19.07
CA PRO A 124 -21.67 25.89 -19.06
C PRO A 124 -20.91 26.74 -18.03
N THR A 125 -20.55 26.16 -16.89
CA THR A 125 -19.80 26.81 -15.79
C THR A 125 -18.39 26.23 -15.61
N GLY A 126 -17.89 25.48 -16.59
CA GLY A 126 -16.60 24.81 -16.53
C GLY A 126 -15.54 25.43 -17.41
N PHE A 127 -14.42 24.73 -17.51
CA PHE A 127 -13.23 25.14 -18.24
C PHE A 127 -13.26 24.63 -19.68
N LYS A 128 -12.68 25.36 -20.62
CA LYS A 128 -12.63 24.99 -22.04
C LYS A 128 -11.37 24.23 -22.39
N THR A 129 -10.27 24.51 -21.70
CA THR A 129 -8.97 23.90 -21.97
C THR A 129 -8.29 23.46 -20.67
N ALA A 130 -7.39 22.48 -20.77
CA ALA A 130 -6.55 22.10 -19.65
C ALA A 130 -5.67 23.27 -19.16
N ALA A 131 -5.27 24.20 -20.04
CA ALA A 131 -4.51 25.38 -19.65
C ALA A 131 -5.33 26.32 -18.76
N GLU A 132 -6.61 26.54 -19.06
CA GLU A 132 -7.53 27.30 -18.18
C GLU A 132 -7.66 26.64 -16.80
N LEU A 133 -7.77 25.30 -16.77
CA LEU A 133 -7.84 24.54 -15.52
C LEU A 133 -6.55 24.68 -14.69
N VAL A 134 -5.36 24.59 -15.32
CA VAL A 134 -4.07 24.82 -14.65
C VAL A 134 -4.00 26.22 -14.05
N ARG A 135 -4.34 27.27 -14.83
CA ARG A 135 -4.34 28.67 -14.35
C ARG A 135 -5.25 28.85 -13.15
N TYR A 136 -6.44 28.26 -13.20
CA TYR A 136 -7.41 28.33 -12.12
C TYR A 136 -6.88 27.69 -10.83
N ILE A 137 -6.34 26.47 -10.92
CA ILE A 137 -5.75 25.79 -9.75
C ILE A 137 -4.61 26.62 -9.16
N ARG A 138 -3.75 27.20 -10.01
CA ARG A 138 -2.66 28.09 -9.57
C ARG A 138 -3.18 29.37 -8.91
N GLN A 139 -4.22 29.97 -9.45
CA GLN A 139 -4.82 31.19 -8.89
C GLN A 139 -5.41 30.95 -7.50
N GLU A 140 -6.16 29.86 -7.32
CA GLU A 140 -6.88 29.60 -6.05
C GLU A 140 -6.01 28.90 -4.99
N HIS A 141 -5.02 28.10 -5.42
CA HIS A 141 -4.24 27.25 -4.50
C HIS A 141 -2.73 27.50 -4.54
N GLY A 142 -2.23 28.38 -5.40
CA GLY A 142 -0.80 28.67 -5.56
C GLY A 142 0.02 27.41 -5.80
N ASP A 143 1.06 27.23 -4.99
CA ASP A 143 1.96 26.08 -5.05
C ASP A 143 1.52 24.90 -4.17
N ALA A 144 0.26 24.87 -3.67
CA ALA A 144 -0.20 23.75 -2.84
C ALA A 144 -0.17 22.41 -3.61
N PHE A 145 -0.42 22.45 -4.92
CA PHE A 145 -0.44 21.30 -5.81
C PHE A 145 0.79 21.23 -6.73
N CYS A 146 1.25 20.03 -7.00
CA CYS A 146 2.03 19.66 -8.17
C CYS A 146 1.06 19.35 -9.31
N ILE A 147 1.17 20.03 -10.45
CA ILE A 147 0.21 19.88 -11.55
C ILE A 147 0.91 19.26 -12.76
N SER A 148 0.44 18.12 -13.24
CA SER A 148 0.82 17.58 -14.54
C SER A 148 -0.21 17.85 -15.61
N VAL A 149 0.24 17.75 -16.86
CA VAL A 149 -0.61 17.84 -18.05
C VAL A 149 -0.27 16.73 -19.04
N ALA A 150 -1.26 16.34 -19.85
CA ALA A 150 -1.08 15.34 -20.90
C ALA A 150 -0.47 15.94 -22.18
N ALA A 151 0.28 15.13 -22.93
CA ALA A 151 0.77 15.43 -24.27
C ALA A 151 0.77 14.18 -25.18
N PHE A 152 0.80 14.38 -26.50
CA PHE A 152 0.59 13.31 -27.48
C PHE A 152 1.77 13.25 -28.46
N PRO A 153 2.75 12.36 -28.24
CA PRO A 153 3.92 12.27 -29.12
C PRO A 153 3.58 11.93 -30.58
N GLY A 154 2.49 11.16 -30.79
CA GLY A 154 1.96 10.79 -32.11
C GLY A 154 0.83 11.66 -32.63
N SER A 155 0.63 12.84 -32.03
CA SER A 155 -0.51 13.77 -32.23
C SER A 155 -1.83 13.34 -31.60
N HIS A 156 -2.61 14.32 -31.17
CA HIS A 156 -3.93 14.16 -30.59
C HIS A 156 -4.94 13.68 -31.65
N PRO A 157 -5.91 12.81 -31.33
CA PRO A 157 -6.87 12.31 -32.32
C PRO A 157 -7.72 13.39 -33.01
N GLU A 158 -7.92 14.55 -32.36
CA GLU A 158 -8.63 15.71 -32.93
C GLU A 158 -7.73 16.67 -33.73
N THR A 159 -6.43 16.41 -33.79
CA THR A 159 -5.47 17.17 -34.61
C THR A 159 -4.94 16.27 -35.72
N GLY A 160 -4.77 16.82 -36.93
CA GLY A 160 -4.18 16.08 -38.03
C GLY A 160 -2.66 15.89 -37.90
N PRO A 161 -2.05 15.09 -38.80
CA PRO A 161 -0.62 14.75 -38.74
C PRO A 161 0.28 15.77 -39.44
N SER A 162 -0.22 16.94 -39.89
CA SER A 162 0.59 17.91 -40.62
C SER A 162 1.66 18.56 -39.72
N GLU A 163 2.75 19.05 -40.31
CA GLU A 163 3.82 19.69 -39.52
C GLU A 163 3.38 21.00 -38.85
N GLU A 164 2.42 21.71 -39.43
CA GLU A 164 1.79 22.91 -38.85
C GLU A 164 0.97 22.54 -37.61
N GLU A 165 0.16 21.49 -37.68
CA GLU A 165 -0.62 20.99 -36.54
C GLU A 165 0.29 20.49 -35.41
N LYS A 166 1.37 19.77 -35.74
CA LYS A 166 2.36 19.36 -34.74
C LYS A 166 3.04 20.55 -34.06
N GLU A 167 3.27 21.66 -34.78
CA GLU A 167 3.83 22.87 -34.14
C GLU A 167 2.79 23.50 -33.22
N GLN A 168 1.54 23.55 -33.66
CA GLN A 168 0.44 24.06 -32.87
C GLN A 168 0.22 23.25 -31.57
N GLU A 169 0.36 21.93 -31.60
CA GLU A 169 0.29 21.07 -30.41
C GLU A 169 1.41 21.40 -29.41
N ILE A 170 2.61 21.70 -29.90
CA ILE A 170 3.74 22.11 -29.05
C ILE A 170 3.48 23.49 -28.45
N GLU A 171 2.87 24.41 -29.20
CA GLU A 171 2.44 25.71 -28.67
C GLU A 171 1.38 25.58 -27.57
N TRP A 172 0.37 24.71 -27.74
CA TRP A 172 -0.62 24.46 -26.69
C TRP A 172 -0.02 23.73 -25.48
N LEU A 173 0.94 22.84 -25.71
CA LEU A 173 1.70 22.23 -24.62
C LEU A 173 2.49 23.29 -23.85
N LYS A 174 3.13 24.21 -24.57
CA LYS A 174 3.84 25.34 -23.98
C LYS A 174 2.89 26.24 -23.20
N GLU A 175 1.71 26.54 -23.72
CA GLU A 175 0.68 27.32 -23.00
C GLU A 175 0.29 26.65 -21.67
N LYS A 176 0.10 25.32 -21.66
CA LYS A 176 -0.19 24.57 -20.43
C LYS A 176 0.96 24.63 -19.42
N VAL A 177 2.21 24.56 -19.88
CA VAL A 177 3.39 24.66 -19.02
C VAL A 177 3.57 26.08 -18.49
N ASP A 178 3.45 27.10 -19.36
CA ASP A 178 3.54 28.51 -19.00
C ASP A 178 2.39 28.94 -18.05
N ALA A 179 1.24 28.25 -18.10
CA ALA A 179 0.15 28.40 -17.14
C ALA A 179 0.50 27.89 -15.72
N GLY A 180 1.58 27.10 -15.60
CA GLY A 180 2.11 26.61 -14.33
C GLY A 180 2.11 25.10 -14.16
N ALA A 181 2.09 24.30 -15.23
CA ALA A 181 2.28 22.85 -15.10
C ALA A 181 3.73 22.49 -14.74
N ASP A 182 3.92 21.53 -13.84
CA ASP A 182 5.19 21.13 -13.25
C ASP A 182 5.87 19.96 -13.97
N PHE A 183 5.10 19.11 -14.66
CA PHE A 183 5.62 18.00 -15.47
C PHE A 183 4.56 17.50 -16.48
N ILE A 184 4.99 16.64 -17.40
CA ILE A 184 4.17 16.17 -18.53
C ILE A 184 4.06 14.65 -18.49
N PHE A 185 2.84 14.13 -18.63
CA PHE A 185 2.62 12.74 -19.03
C PHE A 185 2.39 12.65 -20.53
N THR A 186 2.94 11.65 -21.19
CA THR A 186 2.60 11.38 -22.58
C THR A 186 1.51 10.32 -22.70
N GLN A 187 0.68 10.42 -23.72
CA GLN A 187 -0.11 9.29 -24.20
C GLN A 187 0.81 8.09 -24.54
N MET A 188 0.26 6.88 -24.48
CA MET A 188 0.96 5.65 -24.89
C MET A 188 1.40 5.68 -26.36
N PHE A 189 2.55 5.08 -26.65
CA PHE A 189 3.11 4.93 -27.99
C PHE A 189 3.92 3.63 -28.11
N TYR A 190 4.26 3.24 -29.33
CA TYR A 190 5.16 2.10 -29.61
C TYR A 190 6.37 2.46 -30.49
N ASP A 191 6.38 3.66 -31.08
CA ASP A 191 7.48 4.16 -31.90
C ASP A 191 8.43 5.03 -31.07
N VAL A 192 9.61 4.49 -30.76
CA VAL A 192 10.61 5.15 -29.90
C VAL A 192 11.27 6.33 -30.61
N GLU A 193 11.54 6.22 -31.90
CA GLU A 193 12.19 7.27 -32.68
C GLU A 193 11.29 8.50 -32.80
N MET A 194 9.99 8.27 -33.03
CA MET A 194 8.97 9.31 -32.98
C MET A 194 8.98 10.02 -31.61
N PHE A 195 9.00 9.26 -30.50
CA PHE A 195 9.02 9.85 -29.16
C PHE A 195 10.29 10.67 -28.90
N ILE A 196 11.48 10.16 -29.26
CA ILE A 196 12.77 10.87 -29.10
C ILE A 196 12.76 12.17 -29.91
N ALA A 197 12.29 12.13 -31.16
CA ALA A 197 12.16 13.31 -32.00
C ALA A 197 11.19 14.34 -31.41
N TRP A 198 10.06 13.87 -30.86
CA TRP A 198 9.08 14.71 -30.18
C TRP A 198 9.68 15.38 -28.94
N VAL A 199 10.41 14.65 -28.09
CA VAL A 199 11.09 15.24 -26.92
C VAL A 199 12.06 16.35 -27.34
N ARG A 200 12.85 16.15 -28.41
CA ARG A 200 13.75 17.19 -28.93
C ARG A 200 12.99 18.44 -29.40
N ARG A 201 11.82 18.29 -30.03
CA ARG A 201 10.95 19.41 -30.42
C ARG A 201 10.42 20.17 -29.20
N VAL A 202 9.94 19.45 -28.18
CA VAL A 202 9.49 20.02 -26.90
C VAL A 202 10.60 20.83 -26.23
N ARG A 203 11.83 20.29 -26.17
CA ARG A 203 12.99 21.01 -25.62
C ARG A 203 13.37 22.24 -26.44
N LYS A 204 13.30 22.16 -27.78
CA LYS A 204 13.56 23.30 -28.68
C LYS A 204 12.56 24.44 -28.48
N ALA A 205 11.32 24.13 -28.12
CA ALA A 205 10.29 25.12 -27.77
C ALA A 205 10.48 25.76 -26.37
N GLY A 206 11.55 25.39 -25.65
CA GLY A 206 11.88 25.96 -24.34
C GLY A 206 11.14 25.32 -23.15
N ILE A 207 10.43 24.21 -23.36
CA ILE A 207 9.77 23.48 -22.28
C ILE A 207 10.82 22.61 -21.56
N THR A 208 11.09 22.91 -20.28
CA THR A 208 12.15 22.24 -19.48
C THR A 208 11.62 21.32 -18.38
N VAL A 209 10.32 21.30 -18.13
CA VAL A 209 9.71 20.43 -17.12
C VAL A 209 9.93 18.94 -17.45
N PRO A 210 9.93 18.04 -16.44
CA PRO A 210 10.08 16.61 -16.67
C PRO A 210 9.00 16.06 -17.61
N ILE A 211 9.41 15.08 -18.44
CA ILE A 211 8.52 14.35 -19.34
C ILE A 211 8.51 12.89 -18.87
N VAL A 212 7.31 12.33 -18.69
CA VAL A 212 7.11 10.97 -18.23
C VAL A 212 6.38 10.19 -19.32
N PRO A 213 7.07 9.27 -20.02
CA PRO A 213 6.46 8.49 -21.10
C PRO A 213 5.44 7.50 -20.58
N GLY A 214 4.27 7.48 -21.23
CA GLY A 214 3.22 6.49 -21.02
C GLY A 214 3.54 5.18 -21.74
N ILE A 215 3.59 4.07 -20.99
CA ILE A 215 3.97 2.74 -21.45
C ILE A 215 2.80 1.78 -21.24
N MET A 216 2.35 1.12 -22.32
CA MET A 216 1.29 0.12 -22.22
C MET A 216 1.82 -1.29 -22.48
N PRO A 217 1.80 -2.19 -21.48
CA PRO A 217 2.08 -3.61 -21.70
C PRO A 217 1.04 -4.28 -22.62
N ILE A 218 1.50 -5.09 -23.56
CA ILE A 218 0.64 -5.84 -24.48
C ILE A 218 0.18 -7.14 -23.81
N GLN A 219 -1.13 -7.29 -23.59
CA GLN A 219 -1.70 -8.43 -22.85
C GLN A 219 -2.49 -9.43 -23.70
N SER A 220 -3.14 -8.95 -24.77
CA SER A 220 -3.81 -9.75 -25.79
C SER A 220 -3.84 -9.00 -27.11
N TYR A 221 -3.87 -9.75 -28.22
CA TYR A 221 -3.76 -9.16 -29.56
C TYR A 221 -4.99 -8.31 -29.89
N ALA A 222 -6.19 -8.81 -29.58
CA ALA A 222 -7.45 -8.10 -29.81
C ALA A 222 -7.52 -6.76 -29.05
N THR A 223 -7.13 -6.75 -27.77
CA THR A 223 -7.10 -5.53 -26.96
C THR A 223 -6.07 -4.55 -27.49
N PHE A 224 -4.88 -5.02 -27.81
CA PHE A 224 -3.82 -4.21 -28.41
C PHE A 224 -4.29 -3.51 -29.70
N LYS A 225 -4.85 -4.25 -30.67
CA LYS A 225 -5.37 -3.66 -31.91
C LYS A 225 -6.49 -2.65 -31.67
N LYS A 226 -7.38 -2.93 -30.70
CA LYS A 226 -8.47 -2.02 -30.33
C LYS A 226 -7.94 -0.69 -29.80
N TRP A 227 -6.95 -0.70 -28.91
CA TRP A 227 -6.35 0.52 -28.36
C TRP A 227 -5.57 1.30 -29.41
N VAL A 228 -4.76 0.60 -30.21
CA VAL A 228 -4.02 1.21 -31.33
C VAL A 228 -4.95 1.94 -32.30
N TYR A 229 -6.08 1.32 -32.67
CA TYR A 229 -7.07 1.95 -33.53
C TYR A 229 -7.75 3.15 -32.87
N ARG A 230 -8.21 2.98 -31.61
CA ARG A 230 -8.98 4.00 -30.89
C ARG A 230 -8.17 5.27 -30.61
N GLU A 231 -6.91 5.10 -30.22
CA GLU A 231 -6.00 6.20 -29.88
C GLU A 231 -5.20 6.68 -31.08
N ASN A 232 -5.44 6.13 -32.28
CA ASN A 232 -4.73 6.44 -33.53
C ASN A 232 -3.19 6.34 -33.42
N ILE A 233 -2.71 5.25 -32.80
CA ILE A 233 -1.29 5.09 -32.48
C ILE A 233 -0.53 4.47 -33.66
N SER A 234 0.59 5.09 -34.04
CA SER A 234 1.56 4.47 -34.96
C SER A 234 2.30 3.32 -34.28
N VAL A 235 2.34 2.16 -34.94
CA VAL A 235 3.01 0.96 -34.44
C VAL A 235 4.08 0.53 -35.45
N PRO A 236 5.36 0.43 -35.05
CA PRO A 236 6.41 -0.08 -35.92
C PRO A 236 6.10 -1.48 -36.45
N ALA A 237 6.43 -1.75 -37.73
CA ALA A 237 6.07 -2.99 -38.41
C ALA A 237 6.48 -4.26 -37.65
N HIS A 238 7.67 -4.23 -37.03
CA HIS A 238 8.23 -5.36 -36.28
C HIS A 238 7.35 -5.81 -35.10
N PHE A 239 6.53 -4.93 -34.50
CA PHE A 239 5.57 -5.34 -33.47
C PHE A 239 4.49 -6.25 -34.06
N THR A 240 3.93 -5.86 -35.21
CA THR A 240 2.87 -6.64 -35.86
C THR A 240 3.44 -7.95 -36.39
N GLU A 241 4.62 -7.92 -37.01
CA GLU A 241 5.32 -9.12 -37.51
C GLU A 241 5.60 -10.15 -36.41
N ALA A 242 5.96 -9.69 -35.19
CA ALA A 242 6.21 -10.57 -34.05
C ALA A 242 4.93 -11.09 -33.38
N LEU A 243 3.85 -10.30 -33.36
CA LEU A 243 2.62 -10.64 -32.64
C LEU A 243 1.62 -11.44 -33.48
N GLU A 244 1.56 -11.21 -34.80
CA GLU A 244 0.61 -11.88 -35.71
C GLU A 244 0.69 -13.42 -35.65
N PRO A 245 1.89 -14.06 -35.60
CA PRO A 245 1.99 -15.52 -35.55
C PRO A 245 1.42 -16.15 -34.27
N VAL A 246 1.30 -15.38 -33.19
CA VAL A 246 0.84 -15.85 -31.88
C VAL A 246 -0.52 -15.27 -31.48
N LYS A 247 -1.18 -14.53 -32.37
CA LYS A 247 -2.37 -13.69 -32.08
C LYS A 247 -3.53 -14.38 -31.38
N ASP A 248 -3.67 -15.70 -31.57
CA ASP A 248 -4.75 -16.52 -31.03
C ASP A 248 -4.39 -17.18 -29.67
N ASP A 249 -3.18 -16.93 -29.14
CA ASP A 249 -2.72 -17.37 -27.82
C ASP A 249 -2.31 -16.16 -26.96
N ASP A 250 -3.20 -15.73 -26.07
CA ASP A 250 -2.97 -14.59 -25.16
C ASP A 250 -1.74 -14.76 -24.26
N SER A 251 -1.36 -15.98 -23.91
CA SER A 251 -0.16 -16.23 -23.11
C SER A 251 1.10 -15.97 -23.94
N ALA A 252 1.13 -16.49 -25.17
CA ALA A 252 2.22 -16.26 -26.11
C ALA A 252 2.31 -14.78 -26.53
N VAL A 253 1.17 -14.13 -26.83
CA VAL A 253 1.10 -12.69 -27.10
C VAL A 253 1.69 -11.89 -25.95
N ARG A 254 1.32 -12.20 -24.70
CA ARG A 254 1.84 -11.49 -23.54
C ARG A 254 3.36 -11.68 -23.40
N ALA A 255 3.87 -12.89 -23.61
CA ALA A 255 5.31 -13.15 -23.54
C ALA A 255 6.10 -12.40 -24.62
N VAL A 256 5.63 -12.42 -25.88
CA VAL A 256 6.26 -11.70 -27.00
C VAL A 256 6.13 -10.19 -26.80
N GLY A 257 4.93 -9.72 -26.48
CA GLY A 257 4.63 -8.31 -26.22
C GLY A 257 5.46 -7.72 -25.08
N THR A 258 5.70 -8.49 -24.01
CA THR A 258 6.57 -8.07 -22.90
C THR A 258 7.98 -7.78 -23.39
N LYS A 259 8.56 -8.64 -24.24
CA LYS A 259 9.91 -8.43 -24.78
C LYS A 259 10.00 -7.20 -25.69
N LEU A 260 8.99 -6.99 -26.53
CA LEU A 260 8.93 -5.81 -27.42
C LEU A 260 8.85 -4.51 -26.62
N VAL A 261 7.92 -4.45 -25.65
CA VAL A 261 7.74 -3.28 -24.78
C VAL A 261 8.95 -3.06 -23.87
N ALA A 262 9.59 -4.13 -23.39
CA ALA A 262 10.82 -4.05 -22.62
C ALA A 262 11.98 -3.46 -23.44
N GLN A 263 12.13 -3.87 -24.70
CA GLN A 263 13.14 -3.30 -25.59
C GLN A 263 12.88 -1.81 -25.81
N MET A 264 11.63 -1.43 -26.10
CA MET A 264 11.21 -0.03 -26.17
C MET A 264 11.57 0.77 -24.91
N CYS A 265 11.33 0.21 -23.71
CA CYS A 265 11.70 0.87 -22.45
C CYS A 265 13.21 1.07 -22.32
N ARG A 266 14.02 0.06 -22.70
CA ARG A 266 15.49 0.16 -22.68
C ARG A 266 15.96 1.26 -23.64
N ASP A 267 15.45 1.27 -24.87
CA ASP A 267 15.80 2.27 -25.88
C ASP A 267 15.47 3.69 -25.44
N ILE A 268 14.33 3.90 -24.75
CA ILE A 268 13.95 5.19 -24.16
C ILE A 268 14.92 5.62 -23.04
N LEU A 269 15.28 4.69 -22.14
CA LEU A 269 16.14 4.97 -20.99
C LEU A 269 17.60 5.20 -21.37
N ASP A 270 18.06 4.57 -22.45
CA ASP A 270 19.41 4.70 -23.01
C ASP A 270 19.56 5.95 -23.90
N ALA A 271 18.45 6.50 -24.38
CA ALA A 271 18.46 7.70 -25.21
C ALA A 271 18.89 8.96 -24.43
N ASP A 272 19.72 9.79 -25.06
CA ASP A 272 20.19 11.07 -24.50
C ASP A 272 19.13 12.19 -24.65
N VAL A 273 17.96 11.96 -24.05
CA VAL A 273 16.83 12.91 -24.01
C VAL A 273 16.34 13.18 -22.57
N GLY A 274 17.09 12.69 -21.57
CA GLY A 274 16.85 12.98 -20.15
C GLY A 274 15.69 12.20 -19.52
N ILE A 275 15.31 11.06 -20.10
CA ILE A 275 14.20 10.24 -19.57
C ILE A 275 14.74 9.20 -18.58
N LYS A 276 14.20 9.20 -17.36
CA LYS A 276 14.53 8.24 -16.29
C LYS A 276 13.29 7.60 -15.64
N GLY A 277 12.10 8.03 -16.03
CA GLY A 277 10.83 7.55 -15.50
C GLY A 277 10.03 6.78 -16.56
N LEU A 278 9.25 5.79 -16.13
CA LEU A 278 8.30 5.06 -16.96
C LEU A 278 6.92 5.04 -16.29
N HIS A 279 5.89 5.55 -16.94
CA HIS A 279 4.52 5.49 -16.42
C HIS A 279 3.73 4.36 -17.06
N ILE A 280 3.37 3.34 -16.29
CA ILE A 280 2.80 2.09 -16.82
C ILE A 280 1.27 2.11 -16.72
N TYR A 281 0.59 2.06 -17.87
CA TYR A 281 -0.86 1.87 -17.95
C TYR A 281 -1.22 0.43 -17.61
N THR A 282 -1.71 0.20 -16.39
CA THR A 282 -1.94 -1.16 -15.88
C THR A 282 -3.23 -1.79 -16.42
N LEU A 283 -4.18 -0.95 -16.84
CA LEU A 283 -5.58 -1.35 -17.08
C LEU A 283 -6.22 -2.10 -15.90
N ASN A 284 -5.86 -1.73 -14.66
CA ASN A 284 -6.20 -2.46 -13.45
C ASN A 284 -5.72 -3.92 -13.46
N LEU A 285 -4.67 -4.27 -14.22
CA LEU A 285 -4.07 -5.61 -14.32
C LEU A 285 -2.62 -5.61 -13.84
N ALA A 286 -2.28 -6.57 -12.97
CA ALA A 286 -0.94 -6.64 -12.37
C ALA A 286 0.08 -7.43 -13.21
N VAL A 287 -0.38 -8.43 -13.97
CA VAL A 287 0.51 -9.41 -14.63
C VAL A 287 1.41 -8.75 -15.66
N GLY A 288 0.84 -7.92 -16.57
CA GLY A 288 1.62 -7.25 -17.61
C GLY A 288 2.66 -6.28 -17.04
N ALA A 289 2.27 -5.48 -16.04
CA ALA A 289 3.18 -4.55 -15.37
C ALA A 289 4.33 -5.29 -14.66
N ARG A 290 4.01 -6.36 -13.92
CA ARG A 290 5.03 -7.17 -13.24
C ARG A 290 6.01 -7.81 -14.23
N MET A 291 5.49 -8.48 -15.25
CA MET A 291 6.32 -9.12 -16.27
C MET A 291 7.24 -8.11 -16.97
N LEU A 292 6.74 -6.92 -17.28
CA LEU A 292 7.54 -5.86 -17.87
C LEU A 292 8.69 -5.45 -16.95
N LEU A 293 8.40 -5.12 -15.68
CA LEU A 293 9.41 -4.72 -14.70
C LEU A 293 10.49 -5.80 -14.48
N GLU A 294 10.07 -7.06 -14.38
CA GLU A 294 10.97 -8.22 -14.29
C GLU A 294 11.87 -8.34 -15.53
N GLU A 295 11.32 -8.21 -16.73
CA GLU A 295 12.06 -8.30 -18.00
C GLU A 295 13.10 -7.17 -18.17
N ILE A 296 12.82 -5.95 -17.69
CA ILE A 296 13.79 -4.84 -17.72
C ILE A 296 14.71 -4.81 -16.49
N GLY A 297 14.54 -5.73 -15.53
CA GLY A 297 15.37 -5.80 -14.33
C GLY A 297 15.14 -4.69 -13.31
N LEU A 298 13.96 -4.05 -13.33
CA LEU A 298 13.59 -3.03 -12.34
C LEU A 298 13.02 -3.71 -11.09
N VAL A 299 13.82 -3.71 -10.03
CA VAL A 299 13.48 -4.32 -8.74
C VAL A 299 13.09 -3.26 -7.73
N ALA A 300 12.01 -3.51 -6.99
CA ALA A 300 11.54 -2.64 -5.93
C ALA A 300 12.62 -2.45 -4.85
N ARG A 301 12.85 -1.19 -4.46
CA ARG A 301 13.70 -0.87 -3.30
C ARG A 301 12.90 -1.08 -2.01
N VAL A 302 13.54 -1.66 -1.01
CA VAL A 302 12.94 -1.84 0.32
C VAL A 302 12.46 -0.52 0.91
N ALA A 303 13.19 0.58 0.70
CA ALA A 303 12.78 1.91 1.14
C ALA A 303 11.44 2.39 0.53
N ASN A 304 11.11 1.94 -0.69
CA ASN A 304 9.87 2.29 -1.38
C ASN A 304 8.72 1.38 -0.92
N THR A 305 8.99 0.10 -0.68
CA THR A 305 7.95 -0.86 -0.28
C THR A 305 7.66 -0.81 1.22
N ASN A 306 8.71 -0.69 2.04
CA ASN A 306 8.73 -0.77 3.50
C ASN A 306 9.54 0.40 4.10
N PRO A 307 9.05 1.65 4.05
CA PRO A 307 9.74 2.78 4.69
C PRO A 307 9.85 2.63 6.22
N LEU A 308 8.87 1.95 6.83
CA LEU A 308 8.84 1.48 8.22
C LEU A 308 8.39 0.00 8.24
N PRO A 309 8.48 -0.71 9.37
CA PRO A 309 7.94 -2.08 9.52
C PRO A 309 6.42 -2.19 9.33
N TRP A 310 5.73 -1.06 9.24
CA TRP A 310 4.31 -0.93 8.95
C TRP A 310 4.09 0.14 7.90
N THR A 311 2.93 0.15 7.26
CA THR A 311 2.63 1.14 6.20
C THR A 311 2.25 2.50 6.80
N PRO A 312 3.01 3.57 6.50
CA PRO A 312 2.68 4.91 6.98
C PRO A 312 1.48 5.50 6.27
N SER A 313 0.71 6.30 7.00
CA SER A 313 -0.34 7.13 6.41
C SER A 313 0.29 8.40 5.84
N LEU A 314 -0.11 8.80 4.65
CA LEU A 314 0.40 10.00 3.98
C LEU A 314 -0.44 11.25 4.25
N THR A 315 -1.53 11.10 5.02
CA THR A 315 -2.41 12.20 5.40
C THR A 315 -1.65 13.26 6.21
N PRO A 316 -2.03 14.55 6.11
CA PRO A 316 -1.31 15.62 6.79
C PRO A 316 -1.23 15.43 8.31
N ALA A 317 -2.33 14.98 8.93
CA ALA A 317 -2.42 14.76 10.37
C ALA A 317 -1.43 13.70 10.88
N ARG A 318 -1.24 12.61 10.12
CA ARG A 318 -0.43 11.45 10.56
C ARG A 318 0.98 11.42 10.01
N ARG A 319 1.40 12.39 9.21
CA ARG A 319 2.67 12.32 8.48
C ARG A 319 3.91 12.19 9.37
N GLN A 320 3.84 12.70 10.60
CA GLN A 320 4.93 12.62 11.56
C GLN A 320 4.85 11.37 12.45
N GLU A 321 3.80 10.57 12.30
CA GLU A 321 3.66 9.30 13.00
C GLU A 321 4.79 8.37 12.55
N THR A 322 5.69 8.05 13.49
CA THR A 322 6.84 7.17 13.21
C THR A 322 6.93 6.01 14.17
N ILE A 323 6.03 5.92 15.16
CA ILE A 323 6.02 4.88 16.19
C ILE A 323 4.60 4.35 16.38
N ARG A 324 4.45 3.03 16.52
CA ARG A 324 3.19 2.36 16.87
C ARG A 324 3.41 1.25 17.90
N PRO A 325 2.40 0.92 18.72
CA PRO A 325 2.38 -0.31 19.49
C PRO A 325 2.26 -1.52 18.56
N ILE A 326 2.95 -2.62 18.89
CA ILE A 326 2.99 -3.83 18.04
C ILE A 326 1.64 -4.55 17.92
N PHE A 327 0.71 -4.31 18.84
CA PHE A 327 -0.53 -5.08 19.01
C PHE A 327 -1.45 -5.08 17.77
N TRP A 328 -1.49 -3.97 17.03
CA TRP A 328 -2.29 -3.83 15.81
C TRP A 328 -1.51 -4.13 14.52
N ALA A 329 -0.35 -4.80 14.58
CA ALA A 329 0.46 -5.11 13.39
C ALA A 329 -0.36 -5.82 12.29
N ASN A 330 -1.24 -6.75 12.67
CA ASN A 330 -2.11 -7.49 11.75
C ASN A 330 -3.47 -6.80 11.51
N ARG A 331 -3.69 -5.60 12.07
CA ARG A 331 -4.98 -4.88 12.05
C ARG A 331 -4.82 -3.37 11.87
N GLN A 332 -3.97 -2.98 10.91
CA GLN A 332 -3.64 -1.58 10.65
C GLN A 332 -4.89 -0.69 10.43
N LYS A 333 -5.92 -1.18 9.74
CA LYS A 333 -7.16 -0.42 9.52
C LYS A 333 -7.87 -0.09 10.83
N SER A 334 -7.91 -1.04 11.77
CA SER A 334 -8.48 -0.81 13.10
C SER A 334 -7.70 0.26 13.86
N TYR A 335 -6.37 0.13 13.90
CA TYR A 335 -5.51 1.14 14.53
C TYR A 335 -5.75 2.54 13.98
N LEU A 336 -5.81 2.69 12.65
CA LEU A 336 -6.05 3.97 12.00
C LEU A 336 -7.42 4.57 12.36
N SER A 337 -8.46 3.74 12.45
CA SER A 337 -9.79 4.19 12.86
C SER A 337 -9.82 4.61 14.33
N ARG A 338 -9.24 3.81 15.24
CA ARG A 338 -9.25 4.09 16.70
C ARG A 338 -8.44 5.30 17.11
N THR A 339 -7.52 5.74 16.25
CA THR A 339 -6.66 6.89 16.49
C THR A 339 -7.00 8.06 15.55
N GLU A 340 -8.09 7.99 14.79
CA GLU A 340 -8.46 9.00 13.78
C GLU A 340 -8.67 10.39 14.38
N ASN A 341 -9.22 10.46 15.60
CA ASN A 341 -9.53 11.70 16.30
C ASN A 341 -8.39 12.19 17.21
N TRP A 342 -7.16 11.69 17.03
CA TRP A 342 -6.00 12.19 17.78
C TRP A 342 -5.53 13.53 17.20
N ASP A 343 -5.27 14.49 18.08
CA ASP A 343 -4.76 15.82 17.71
C ASP A 343 -3.27 15.78 17.30
N GLU A 344 -2.47 14.96 18.00
CA GLU A 344 -1.04 14.76 17.75
C GLU A 344 -0.67 13.28 17.71
N PHE A 345 0.29 12.92 16.85
CA PHE A 345 0.76 11.54 16.69
C PHE A 345 2.22 11.38 17.12
N PRO A 346 2.61 10.25 17.73
CA PRO A 346 3.96 10.04 18.24
C PRO A 346 5.06 10.11 17.16
N ASN A 347 6.08 10.93 17.44
CA ASN A 347 7.22 11.17 16.55
C ASN A 347 8.55 10.96 17.30
N GLY A 348 9.32 9.93 16.94
CA GLY A 348 10.66 9.64 17.48
C GLY A 348 10.71 9.03 18.90
N ARG A 349 9.85 9.48 19.82
CA ARG A 349 9.59 8.81 21.10
C ARG A 349 8.10 8.72 21.35
N TRP A 350 7.68 7.59 21.92
CA TRP A 350 6.31 7.46 22.43
C TRP A 350 6.23 8.20 23.76
N GLY A 351 5.50 9.32 23.76
CA GLY A 351 5.34 10.20 24.91
C GLY A 351 4.41 9.64 25.98
N ASP A 352 4.08 10.49 26.95
CA ASP A 352 3.13 10.20 28.02
C ASP A 352 1.71 10.03 27.44
N SER A 353 1.28 8.79 27.29
CA SER A 353 0.05 8.32 26.64
C SER A 353 -1.25 8.70 27.36
N ARG A 354 -1.21 9.74 28.20
CA ARG A 354 -2.34 10.26 28.98
C ARG A 354 -3.29 11.19 28.18
N SER A 355 -3.19 11.26 26.85
CA SER A 355 -4.12 12.03 26.00
C SER A 355 -4.15 11.52 24.54
N PRO A 356 -5.31 11.38 23.87
CA PRO A 356 -6.60 10.89 24.35
C PRO A 356 -6.61 9.34 24.37
N ALA A 357 -7.39 8.75 25.29
CA ALA A 357 -7.69 7.31 25.27
C ALA A 357 -8.08 6.90 23.84
N TYR A 358 -7.53 5.77 23.35
CA TYR A 358 -8.02 5.13 22.12
C TYR A 358 -9.54 5.25 22.06
N GLY A 359 -10.10 5.67 20.91
CA GLY A 359 -11.54 5.91 20.79
C GLY A 359 -12.35 4.75 21.37
N GLU A 360 -13.49 5.06 22.00
CA GLU A 360 -14.37 4.06 22.62
C GLU A 360 -14.66 2.95 21.62
N PHE A 361 -14.59 1.71 22.10
CA PHE A 361 -14.95 0.53 21.32
C PHE A 361 -16.48 0.45 21.23
N ASP A 362 -17.08 1.36 20.47
CA ASP A 362 -18.52 1.39 20.22
C ASP A 362 -18.89 0.47 19.07
N GLY A 363 -20.01 -0.24 19.20
CA GLY A 363 -20.44 -1.37 18.36
C GLY A 363 -20.56 -1.12 16.85
N TYR A 364 -20.39 0.10 16.36
CA TYR A 364 -20.25 0.43 14.94
C TYR A 364 -18.87 0.11 14.35
N LEU A 365 -17.85 -0.03 15.20
CA LEU A 365 -16.46 -0.37 14.84
C LEU A 365 -16.11 -1.84 15.15
N LEU A 366 -17.11 -2.71 15.31
CA LEU A 366 -16.86 -4.13 15.56
C LEU A 366 -15.94 -4.71 14.45
N PRO A 367 -14.88 -5.44 14.82
CA PRO A 367 -13.99 -6.13 13.91
C PRO A 367 -14.70 -7.03 12.88
N GLN A 368 -15.11 -6.49 11.73
CA GLN A 368 -15.73 -7.31 10.70
C GLN A 368 -14.70 -8.22 10.03
N PHE A 369 -15.02 -9.51 9.91
CA PHE A 369 -14.24 -10.41 9.08
C PHE A 369 -14.40 -10.04 7.61
N LYS A 370 -13.31 -10.12 6.84
CA LYS A 370 -13.38 -10.03 5.37
C LYS A 370 -14.18 -11.17 4.74
N LEU A 371 -14.24 -12.30 5.46
CA LEU A 371 -14.92 -13.52 5.04
C LEU A 371 -16.40 -13.47 5.41
N SER A 372 -17.25 -13.96 4.52
CA SER A 372 -18.62 -14.29 4.86
C SER A 372 -18.68 -15.40 5.91
N ARG A 373 -19.82 -15.55 6.60
CA ARG A 373 -20.05 -16.63 7.56
C ARG A 373 -19.73 -18.01 6.99
N GLU A 374 -20.16 -18.28 5.75
CA GLU A 374 -19.95 -19.56 5.08
C GLU A 374 -18.46 -19.82 4.77
N GLU A 375 -17.76 -18.81 4.27
CA GLU A 375 -16.32 -18.89 4.00
C GLU A 375 -15.51 -19.09 5.28
N ALA A 376 -15.86 -18.37 6.34
CA ALA A 376 -15.21 -18.48 7.65
C ALA A 376 -15.42 -19.87 8.27
N ILE A 377 -16.64 -20.42 8.23
CA ILE A 377 -16.92 -21.79 8.72
C ILE A 377 -16.18 -22.83 7.87
N LYS A 378 -16.14 -22.65 6.55
CA LYS A 378 -15.38 -23.54 5.66
C LYS A 378 -13.88 -23.50 5.97
N LEU A 379 -13.36 -22.34 6.35
CA LEU A 379 -11.95 -22.12 6.61
C LEU A 379 -11.52 -22.63 7.99
N TRP A 380 -12.25 -22.27 9.04
CA TRP A 380 -11.88 -22.55 10.43
C TRP A 380 -12.55 -23.81 10.99
N GLY A 381 -13.49 -24.39 10.26
CA GLY A 381 -14.20 -25.60 10.68
C GLY A 381 -15.13 -25.34 11.87
N GLN A 382 -15.39 -26.41 12.63
CA GLN A 382 -16.24 -26.40 13.83
C GLN A 382 -15.47 -27.07 14.99
N PRO A 383 -14.47 -26.40 15.59
CA PRO A 383 -13.72 -26.99 16.69
C PRO A 383 -14.64 -27.34 17.87
N GLN A 384 -14.51 -28.53 18.44
CA GLN A 384 -15.33 -29.02 19.56
C GLN A 384 -14.51 -29.21 20.83
N THR A 385 -13.18 -29.25 20.71
CA THR A 385 -12.24 -29.34 21.83
C THR A 385 -11.20 -28.22 21.77
N VAL A 386 -10.58 -27.90 22.91
CA VAL A 386 -9.44 -26.96 22.95
C VAL A 386 -8.31 -27.44 22.03
N GLN A 387 -8.12 -28.76 21.90
CA GLN A 387 -7.11 -29.32 21.01
C GLN A 387 -7.38 -29.00 19.53
N ASP A 388 -8.64 -29.03 19.09
CA ASP A 388 -9.00 -28.64 17.71
C ASP A 388 -8.63 -27.18 17.43
N VAL A 389 -8.83 -26.30 18.42
CA VAL A 389 -8.42 -24.89 18.33
C VAL A 389 -6.90 -24.76 18.27
N CYS A 390 -6.17 -25.52 19.10
CA CYS A 390 -4.70 -25.56 19.10
C CYS A 390 -4.15 -25.99 17.73
N GLU A 391 -4.71 -27.05 17.14
CA GLU A 391 -4.32 -27.54 15.82
C GLU A 391 -4.58 -26.51 14.71
N LEU A 392 -5.70 -25.76 14.79
CA LEU A 392 -6.01 -24.70 13.83
C LEU A 392 -4.93 -23.60 13.83
N PHE A 393 -4.51 -23.17 15.02
CA PHE A 393 -3.47 -22.15 15.15
C PHE A 393 -2.10 -22.69 14.73
N ALA A 394 -1.76 -23.93 15.06
CA ALA A 394 -0.53 -24.57 14.61
C ALA A 394 -0.43 -24.64 13.07
N LYS A 395 -1.53 -25.02 12.40
CA LYS A 395 -1.64 -25.02 10.92
C LYS A 395 -1.43 -23.64 10.32
N PHE A 396 -1.96 -22.59 10.95
CA PHE A 396 -1.71 -21.21 10.53
C PHE A 396 -0.22 -20.84 10.60
N CYS A 397 0.46 -21.14 11.71
CA CYS A 397 1.90 -20.88 11.84
C CYS A 397 2.73 -21.65 10.80
N MET A 398 2.29 -22.84 10.41
CA MET A 398 2.92 -23.65 9.36
C MET A 398 2.53 -23.23 7.94
N ASN A 399 1.77 -22.14 7.79
CA ASN A 399 1.28 -21.60 6.51
C ASN A 399 0.39 -22.59 5.72
N GLU A 400 -0.27 -23.50 6.44
CA GLU A 400 -1.29 -24.43 5.90
C GLU A 400 -2.70 -23.81 5.93
N LEU A 401 -2.87 -22.71 6.68
CA LEU A 401 -4.10 -21.93 6.77
C LEU A 401 -3.83 -20.47 6.36
N PRO A 402 -4.62 -19.87 5.46
CA PRO A 402 -4.37 -18.52 4.94
C PRO A 402 -4.68 -17.39 5.92
N SER A 403 -5.50 -17.61 6.95
CA SER A 403 -5.88 -16.56 7.92
C SER A 403 -6.46 -17.12 9.21
N LEU A 404 -6.41 -16.32 10.28
CA LEU A 404 -7.06 -16.54 11.57
C LEU A 404 -8.00 -15.36 11.89
N PRO A 405 -8.89 -15.46 12.89
CA PRO A 405 -9.75 -14.34 13.27
C PRO A 405 -8.99 -13.03 13.56
N TRP A 406 -7.79 -13.13 14.15
CA TRP A 406 -6.93 -11.98 14.48
C TRP A 406 -6.00 -11.54 13.34
N SER A 407 -5.88 -12.32 12.25
CA SER A 407 -5.02 -12.01 11.10
C SER A 407 -5.74 -12.28 9.80
N ASP A 408 -6.08 -11.22 9.06
CA ASP A 408 -6.79 -11.30 7.78
C ASP A 408 -5.88 -11.65 6.58
N SER A 409 -4.60 -11.93 6.85
CA SER A 409 -3.57 -12.30 5.90
C SER A 409 -2.77 -13.50 6.41
N ALA A 410 -2.08 -14.16 5.48
CA ALA A 410 -1.18 -15.27 5.79
C ALA A 410 -0.03 -14.80 6.70
N ALA A 411 0.58 -15.74 7.42
CA ALA A 411 1.72 -15.46 8.28
C ALA A 411 2.80 -14.66 7.54
N SER A 412 3.37 -13.66 8.23
CA SER A 412 4.40 -12.80 7.65
C SER A 412 5.64 -13.61 7.30
N LYS A 413 6.49 -13.08 6.41
CA LYS A 413 7.71 -13.77 5.99
C LYS A 413 8.65 -14.07 7.17
N GLU A 414 8.73 -13.18 8.15
CA GLU A 414 9.57 -13.38 9.34
C GLU A 414 9.07 -14.51 10.25
N THR A 415 7.75 -14.80 10.25
CA THR A 415 7.20 -15.94 10.99
C THR A 415 7.82 -17.27 10.54
N SER A 416 8.25 -17.39 9.28
CA SER A 416 8.89 -18.61 8.76
C SER A 416 10.17 -19.01 9.51
N ILE A 417 10.81 -18.08 10.22
CA ILE A 417 12.04 -18.33 11.01
C ILE A 417 11.73 -19.07 12.31
N ILE A 418 10.56 -18.83 12.89
CA ILE A 418 10.14 -19.33 14.21
C ILE A 418 8.86 -20.19 14.15
N ASN A 419 8.42 -20.56 12.94
CA ASN A 419 7.13 -21.22 12.72
C ASN A 419 6.97 -22.54 13.47
N ARG A 420 8.03 -23.36 13.55
CA ARG A 420 8.00 -24.65 14.27
C ARG A 420 7.85 -24.45 15.77
N GLN A 421 8.54 -23.47 16.33
CA GLN A 421 8.44 -23.10 17.74
C GLN A 421 7.03 -22.59 18.05
N LEU A 422 6.49 -21.72 17.19
CA LEU A 422 5.12 -21.22 17.32
C LEU A 422 4.08 -22.35 17.18
N ALA A 423 4.21 -23.23 16.20
CA ALA A 423 3.31 -24.37 16.04
C ALA A 423 3.31 -25.26 17.29
N LYS A 424 4.50 -25.59 17.82
CA LYS A 424 4.64 -26.34 19.07
C LYS A 424 4.03 -25.61 20.27
N MET A 425 4.16 -24.28 20.35
CA MET A 425 3.50 -23.50 21.40
C MET A 425 1.97 -23.60 21.31
N ASN A 426 1.42 -23.50 20.10
CA ASN A 426 -0.02 -23.63 19.89
C ASN A 426 -0.50 -25.04 20.24
N GLU A 427 0.22 -26.10 19.85
CA GLU A 427 -0.06 -27.49 20.24
C GLU A 427 -0.08 -27.70 21.77
N LEU A 428 0.67 -26.89 22.52
CA LEU A 428 0.71 -26.90 23.99
C LEU A 428 -0.37 -26.00 24.64
N GLY A 429 -1.25 -25.37 23.87
CA GLY A 429 -2.34 -24.52 24.37
C GLY A 429 -2.00 -23.03 24.51
N PHE A 430 -0.86 -22.57 23.99
CA PHE A 430 -0.52 -21.14 23.92
C PHE A 430 -0.93 -20.60 22.55
N LEU A 431 -2.17 -20.09 22.45
CA LEU A 431 -2.82 -19.72 21.20
C LEU A 431 -2.28 -18.38 20.66
N THR A 432 -1.23 -18.42 19.84
CA THR A 432 -0.49 -17.23 19.38
C THR A 432 -1.24 -16.42 18.33
N ILE A 433 -1.30 -15.10 18.52
CA ILE A 433 -1.96 -14.15 17.61
C ILE A 433 -1.00 -13.11 17.01
N ASN A 434 0.19 -12.94 17.60
CA ASN A 434 1.23 -12.04 17.10
C ASN A 434 2.62 -12.50 17.55
N SER A 435 3.65 -12.23 16.73
CA SER A 435 5.04 -12.63 17.02
C SER A 435 6.02 -11.90 16.12
N GLN A 436 7.23 -11.64 16.63
CA GLN A 436 8.40 -11.33 15.79
C GLN A 436 9.65 -12.03 16.36
N PRO A 437 10.57 -12.51 15.50
CA PRO A 437 11.83 -13.10 15.94
C PRO A 437 12.80 -12.02 16.47
N ALA A 438 13.86 -12.43 17.17
CA ALA A 438 14.95 -11.51 17.46
C ALA A 438 15.84 -11.30 16.22
N VAL A 439 16.30 -10.06 16.02
CA VAL A 439 17.20 -9.70 14.92
C VAL A 439 18.35 -8.86 15.48
N ASP A 440 19.58 -9.33 15.26
CA ASP A 440 20.82 -8.66 15.65
C ASP A 440 21.51 -8.04 14.42
N GLY A 441 20.99 -6.90 13.95
CA GLY A 441 21.64 -6.10 12.91
C GLY A 441 21.54 -6.72 11.51
N ALA A 442 20.33 -7.07 11.06
CA ALA A 442 20.11 -7.37 9.65
C ALA A 442 20.31 -6.11 8.80
N LYS A 443 20.72 -6.25 7.54
CA LYS A 443 20.82 -5.09 6.63
C LYS A 443 19.43 -4.51 6.39
N SER A 444 19.34 -3.19 6.20
CA SER A 444 18.07 -2.53 5.93
C SER A 444 17.42 -2.92 4.60
N ASP A 445 18.16 -3.54 3.68
CA ASP A 445 17.68 -4.11 2.42
C ASP A 445 17.47 -5.64 2.49
N ASP A 446 17.50 -6.23 3.69
CA ASP A 446 17.19 -7.64 3.89
C ASP A 446 15.78 -7.99 3.40
N LYS A 447 15.63 -9.15 2.75
CA LYS A 447 14.37 -9.56 2.10
C LYS A 447 13.25 -9.92 3.08
N THR A 448 13.60 -10.20 4.33
CA THR A 448 12.68 -10.65 5.37
C THR A 448 12.45 -9.56 6.41
N HIS A 449 13.51 -8.94 6.92
CA HIS A 449 13.44 -7.96 8.01
C HIS A 449 13.72 -6.52 7.56
N GLY A 450 14.17 -6.31 6.33
CA GLY A 450 14.61 -5.00 5.86
C GLY A 450 13.47 -3.97 5.81
N TRP A 451 13.78 -2.77 6.29
CA TRP A 451 12.94 -1.57 6.16
C TRP A 451 13.81 -0.31 6.25
N GLY A 452 13.26 0.81 5.79
CA GLY A 452 13.91 2.12 5.89
C GLY A 452 14.98 2.39 4.82
N PRO A 453 15.81 3.43 5.02
CA PRO A 453 16.87 3.80 4.08
C PRO A 453 17.89 2.69 3.82
N THR A 454 18.49 2.67 2.63
CA THR A 454 19.56 1.72 2.25
C THR A 454 20.84 1.92 3.08
N ASN A 455 21.68 0.90 3.15
CA ASN A 455 22.98 0.89 3.86
C ASN A 455 22.88 1.07 5.39
N GLY A 456 21.72 0.78 5.98
CA GLY A 456 21.52 0.76 7.43
C GLY A 456 21.43 -0.66 7.99
N TYR A 457 21.15 -0.72 9.29
CA TYR A 457 20.93 -1.96 10.03
C TYR A 457 19.66 -1.89 10.85
N VAL A 458 18.92 -2.99 10.91
CA VAL A 458 17.66 -3.12 11.64
C VAL A 458 17.78 -4.20 12.70
N TYR A 459 17.04 -4.01 13.79
CA TYR A 459 17.11 -4.82 15.00
C TYR A 459 15.71 -5.09 15.55
N GLN A 460 15.54 -6.25 16.16
CA GLN A 460 14.29 -6.67 16.79
C GLN A 460 14.57 -7.42 18.10
N LYS A 461 13.81 -7.14 19.14
CA LYS A 461 13.65 -8.05 20.29
C LYS A 461 12.64 -9.13 19.92
N ALA A 462 12.83 -10.36 20.42
CA ALA A 462 11.81 -11.37 20.26
C ALA A 462 10.54 -10.98 21.03
N TYR A 463 9.38 -11.22 20.40
CA TYR A 463 8.06 -10.91 20.93
C TYR A 463 7.10 -12.05 20.66
N LEU A 464 6.24 -12.37 21.63
CA LEU A 464 5.14 -13.32 21.50
C LEU A 464 3.88 -12.73 22.12
N GLU A 465 2.74 -12.97 21.49
CA GLU A 465 1.41 -12.62 22.00
C GLU A 465 0.44 -13.77 21.79
N PHE A 466 -0.26 -14.18 22.85
CA PHE A 466 -1.09 -15.39 22.82
C PHE A 466 -2.20 -15.37 23.87
N PHE A 467 -3.25 -16.15 23.63
CA PHE A 467 -4.22 -16.52 24.66
C PHE A 467 -3.78 -17.79 25.39
N VAL A 468 -4.02 -17.85 26.71
CA VAL A 468 -3.69 -19.02 27.53
C VAL A 468 -4.66 -19.20 28.69
N SER A 469 -4.88 -20.45 29.09
CA SER A 469 -5.71 -20.78 30.25
C SER A 469 -5.08 -20.27 31.56
N PRO A 470 -5.89 -19.93 32.59
CA PRO A 470 -5.37 -19.45 33.87
C PRO A 470 -4.38 -20.41 34.55
N SER A 471 -4.64 -21.72 34.49
CA SER A 471 -3.77 -22.74 35.10
C SER A 471 -2.40 -22.83 34.44
N GLN A 472 -2.35 -22.70 33.10
CA GLN A 472 -1.08 -22.68 32.36
C GLN A 472 -0.34 -21.35 32.54
N LEU A 473 -1.07 -20.23 32.67
CA LEU A 473 -0.48 -18.92 32.93
C LEU A 473 0.34 -18.92 34.22
N ASP A 474 -0.20 -19.44 35.31
CA ASP A 474 0.50 -19.46 36.60
C ASP A 474 1.82 -20.24 36.53
N ALA A 475 1.81 -21.40 35.87
CA ALA A 475 3.01 -22.18 35.63
C ALA A 475 4.02 -21.46 34.72
N LEU A 476 3.54 -20.73 33.71
CA LEU A 476 4.37 -19.95 32.80
C LEU A 476 5.03 -18.76 33.50
N VAL A 477 4.27 -17.97 34.26
CA VAL A 477 4.77 -16.80 35.01
C VAL A 477 5.92 -17.21 35.93
N HIS A 478 5.78 -18.32 36.66
CA HIS A 478 6.84 -18.82 37.52
C HIS A 478 8.14 -19.17 36.78
N ARG A 479 8.05 -19.56 35.50
CA ARG A 479 9.23 -19.81 34.64
C ARG A 479 9.79 -18.52 34.03
N ILE A 480 8.92 -17.62 33.61
CA ILE A 480 9.28 -16.30 33.07
C ILE A 480 10.04 -15.48 34.10
N GLU A 481 9.56 -15.41 35.35
CA GLU A 481 10.17 -14.61 36.43
C GLU A 481 11.56 -15.10 36.86
N ARG A 482 11.98 -16.30 36.45
CA ARG A 482 13.35 -16.80 36.66
C ARG A 482 14.36 -16.19 35.69
N ASP A 483 13.90 -15.63 34.58
CA ASP A 483 14.74 -14.98 33.58
C ASP A 483 14.61 -13.45 33.69
N PRO A 484 15.65 -12.74 34.16
CA PRO A 484 15.58 -11.28 34.33
C PRO A 484 15.49 -10.52 33.00
N HIS A 485 15.69 -11.19 31.85
CA HIS A 485 15.57 -10.57 30.54
C HIS A 485 14.15 -10.63 29.97
N ILE A 486 13.22 -11.35 30.59
CA ILE A 486 11.84 -11.46 30.09
C ILE A 486 10.92 -10.48 30.81
N THR A 487 10.21 -9.68 30.02
CA THR A 487 9.11 -8.82 30.49
C THR A 487 7.80 -9.30 29.91
N TYR A 488 6.72 -9.26 30.68
CA TYR A 488 5.40 -9.68 30.19
C TYR A 488 4.26 -8.78 30.70
N TYR A 489 3.14 -8.78 29.97
CA TYR A 489 1.85 -8.31 30.46
C TYR A 489 0.81 -9.41 30.21
N ALA A 490 -0.04 -9.69 31.19
CA ALA A 490 -1.14 -10.65 31.08
C ALA A 490 -2.43 -10.01 31.57
N VAL A 491 -3.48 -10.00 30.75
CA VAL A 491 -4.76 -9.37 31.09
C VAL A 491 -5.92 -10.26 30.68
N ASN A 492 -6.95 -10.38 31.53
CA ASN A 492 -8.19 -11.08 31.19
C ASN A 492 -9.21 -10.10 30.58
N HIS A 493 -10.38 -10.61 30.16
CA HIS A 493 -11.42 -9.77 29.58
C HIS A 493 -11.97 -8.71 30.58
N GLN A 494 -11.86 -8.94 31.89
CA GLN A 494 -12.32 -8.04 32.96
C GLN A 494 -11.35 -6.87 33.18
N GLY A 495 -10.10 -6.99 32.69
CA GLY A 495 -9.07 -5.97 32.84
C GLY A 495 -8.07 -6.24 33.97
N ASP A 496 -8.06 -7.43 34.56
CA ASP A 496 -7.12 -7.80 35.62
C ASP A 496 -5.71 -7.99 35.04
N LEU A 497 -4.87 -6.95 35.15
CA LEU A 497 -3.52 -6.92 34.61
C LEU A 497 -2.50 -7.50 35.60
N ARG A 498 -1.68 -8.46 35.14
CA ARG A 498 -0.49 -9.00 35.81
C ARG A 498 0.76 -8.69 34.97
N THR A 499 1.82 -8.21 35.60
CA THR A 499 3.08 -7.88 34.90
C THR A 499 4.26 -7.87 35.87
N ASN A 500 5.46 -8.17 35.36
CA ASN A 500 6.74 -7.94 36.04
C ASN A 500 7.44 -6.65 35.57
N THR A 501 6.77 -5.82 34.77
CA THR A 501 7.33 -4.56 34.28
C THR A 501 7.11 -3.45 35.30
N HIS A 502 8.21 -2.89 35.81
CA HIS A 502 8.18 -1.80 36.80
C HIS A 502 8.49 -0.42 36.20
N SER A 503 8.79 -0.35 34.90
CA SER A 503 9.05 0.90 34.18
C SER A 503 7.74 1.49 33.66
N GLU A 504 7.56 2.80 33.86
CA GLU A 504 6.46 3.57 33.26
C GLU A 504 6.71 3.87 31.76
N GLY A 505 7.95 3.74 31.30
CA GLY A 505 8.32 3.98 29.90
C GLY A 505 8.06 2.80 28.96
N PRO A 506 7.78 3.07 27.67
CA PRO A 506 7.54 2.05 26.65
C PRO A 506 8.80 1.23 26.34
N ASN A 507 8.64 -0.05 26.06
CA ASN A 507 9.72 -0.95 25.66
C ASN A 507 9.85 -0.97 24.14
N ALA A 508 10.94 -0.41 23.59
CA ALA A 508 11.23 -0.50 22.15
C ALA A 508 11.59 -1.94 21.78
N VAL A 509 10.89 -2.49 20.77
CA VAL A 509 11.07 -3.86 20.30
C VAL A 509 11.55 -3.97 18.85
N THR A 510 11.46 -2.89 18.07
CA THR A 510 12.05 -2.81 16.73
C THR A 510 12.69 -1.44 16.54
N TRP A 511 13.92 -1.40 16.05
CA TRP A 511 14.64 -0.15 15.77
C TRP A 511 15.64 -0.31 14.61
N GLY A 512 16.07 0.82 14.06
CA GLY A 512 17.00 0.89 12.94
C GLY A 512 18.00 2.02 13.08
N VAL A 513 19.22 1.77 12.60
CA VAL A 513 20.33 2.71 12.56
C VAL A 513 20.72 2.92 11.11
N PHE A 514 20.63 4.16 10.63
CA PHE A 514 20.82 4.49 9.21
C PHE A 514 21.87 5.58 9.02
N PRO A 515 22.67 5.55 7.94
CA PRO A 515 23.65 6.59 7.66
C PRO A 515 22.99 7.97 7.56
N GLY A 516 23.54 8.95 8.29
CA GLY A 516 23.08 10.34 8.26
C GLY A 516 21.72 10.59 8.91
N LYS A 517 21.22 9.67 9.75
CA LYS A 517 19.97 9.83 10.51
C LYS A 517 20.15 9.46 11.98
N GLU A 518 19.28 10.01 12.83
CA GLU A 518 19.08 9.51 14.19
C GLU A 518 18.46 8.12 14.20
N ILE A 519 18.49 7.44 15.35
CA ILE A 519 17.89 6.12 15.54
C ILE A 519 16.38 6.23 15.38
N ILE A 520 15.80 5.31 14.59
CA ILE A 520 14.35 5.20 14.41
C ILE A 520 13.87 3.97 15.17
N GLN A 521 12.87 4.12 16.04
CA GLN A 521 12.32 3.05 16.88
C GLN A 521 10.81 2.88 16.65
N PRO A 522 10.39 2.29 15.52
CA PRO A 522 9.01 2.38 15.04
C PRO A 522 8.00 1.46 15.74
N THR A 523 8.48 0.53 16.57
CA THR A 523 7.62 -0.46 17.22
C THR A 523 7.95 -0.58 18.70
N ILE A 524 6.92 -0.49 19.53
CA ILE A 524 7.02 -0.55 20.99
C ILE A 524 6.01 -1.52 21.61
N VAL A 525 6.22 -1.82 22.89
CA VAL A 525 5.30 -2.52 23.78
C VAL A 525 5.10 -1.68 25.03
N GLU A 526 3.85 -1.43 25.41
CA GLU A 526 3.51 -0.66 26.62
C GLU A 526 2.10 -1.04 27.14
N ALA A 527 1.84 -0.79 28.42
CA ALA A 527 0.69 -1.30 29.15
C ALA A 527 -0.67 -0.68 28.74
N ILE A 528 -0.74 0.62 28.52
CA ILE A 528 -1.99 1.36 28.23
C ILE A 528 -2.54 0.92 26.87
N SER A 529 -1.70 0.90 25.84
CA SER A 529 -2.05 0.38 24.51
C SER A 529 -2.45 -1.09 24.56
N PHE A 530 -1.78 -1.90 25.39
CA PHE A 530 -2.14 -3.32 25.55
C PHE A 530 -3.53 -3.48 26.18
N ILE A 531 -3.85 -2.70 27.20
CA ILE A 531 -5.20 -2.67 27.81
C ILE A 531 -6.23 -2.22 26.79
N ALA A 532 -5.95 -1.20 25.97
CA ALA A 532 -6.88 -0.75 24.93
C ALA A 532 -7.07 -1.79 23.81
N TRP A 533 -6.02 -2.53 23.47
CA TRP A 533 -6.06 -3.62 22.49
C TRP A 533 -6.88 -4.81 22.99
N LYS A 534 -6.81 -5.14 24.29
CA LYS A 534 -7.48 -6.33 24.85
C LYS A 534 -8.95 -6.43 24.45
N ASP A 535 -9.67 -5.30 24.48
CA ASP A 535 -11.12 -5.30 24.25
C ASP A 535 -11.44 -5.73 22.81
N GLU A 536 -10.64 -5.27 21.85
CA GLU A 536 -10.73 -5.70 20.46
C GLU A 536 -10.32 -7.16 20.30
N ALA A 537 -9.20 -7.57 20.93
CA ALA A 537 -8.69 -8.94 20.86
C ALA A 537 -9.72 -9.97 21.37
N PHE A 538 -10.33 -9.73 22.53
CA PHE A 538 -11.39 -10.60 23.06
C PHE A 538 -12.67 -10.50 22.24
N SER A 539 -13.06 -9.31 21.76
CA SER A 539 -14.23 -9.15 20.89
C SER A 539 -14.12 -9.96 19.59
N ILE A 540 -12.94 -10.02 18.98
CA ILE A 540 -12.68 -10.83 17.78
C ILE A 540 -12.98 -12.31 18.06
N GLY A 541 -12.51 -12.85 19.19
CA GLY A 541 -12.80 -14.23 19.55
C GLY A 541 -14.29 -14.49 19.83
N LYS A 542 -14.99 -13.54 20.47
CA LYS A 542 -16.44 -13.63 20.68
C LYS A 542 -17.22 -13.54 19.36
N GLN A 543 -16.74 -12.74 18.40
CA GLN A 543 -17.32 -12.69 17.05
C GLN A 543 -17.08 -13.99 16.28
N TRP A 544 -15.91 -14.61 16.43
CA TRP A 544 -15.66 -15.94 15.88
C TRP A 544 -16.64 -16.97 16.45
N ALA A 545 -16.86 -16.96 17.77
CA ALA A 545 -17.89 -17.80 18.41
C ALA A 545 -19.31 -17.51 17.85
N GLY A 546 -19.62 -16.23 17.60
CA GLY A 546 -20.89 -15.78 17.03
C GLY A 546 -21.18 -16.22 15.60
N LEU A 547 -20.21 -16.80 14.88
CA LEU A 547 -20.44 -17.40 13.56
C LEU A 547 -21.22 -18.72 13.63
N TYR A 548 -21.23 -19.38 14.78
CA TYR A 548 -21.86 -20.68 14.97
C TYR A 548 -23.20 -20.54 15.68
N ASP A 549 -24.08 -21.53 15.52
CA ASP A 549 -25.42 -21.51 16.10
C ASP A 549 -25.38 -21.55 17.63
N ASP A 550 -26.42 -21.00 18.27
CA ASP A 550 -26.47 -20.78 19.73
C ASP A 550 -26.23 -22.07 20.54
N ASP A 551 -26.79 -23.20 20.10
CA ASP A 551 -26.67 -24.49 20.79
C ASP A 551 -25.43 -25.31 20.37
N SER A 552 -24.54 -24.74 19.55
CA SER A 552 -23.38 -25.50 19.04
C SER A 552 -22.29 -25.68 20.11
N PRO A 553 -21.65 -26.87 20.17
CA PRO A 553 -20.48 -27.08 21.04
C PRO A 553 -19.35 -26.10 20.75
N THR A 554 -19.16 -25.74 19.47
CA THR A 554 -18.14 -24.80 19.02
C THR A 554 -18.33 -23.40 19.59
N LYS A 555 -19.56 -22.86 19.57
CA LYS A 555 -19.84 -21.54 20.15
C LYS A 555 -19.56 -21.52 21.65
N SER A 556 -20.03 -22.55 22.35
CA SER A 556 -19.84 -22.69 23.79
C SER A 556 -18.35 -22.75 24.15
N LEU A 557 -17.58 -23.57 23.44
CA LEU A 557 -16.13 -23.69 23.61
C LEU A 557 -15.41 -22.34 23.39
N LEU A 558 -15.64 -21.71 22.23
CA LEU A 558 -14.95 -20.45 21.89
C LEU A 558 -15.34 -19.31 22.85
N GLY A 559 -16.61 -19.27 23.27
CA GLY A 559 -17.09 -18.36 24.30
C GLY A 559 -16.37 -18.58 25.64
N GLU A 560 -16.30 -19.82 26.11
CA GLU A 560 -15.61 -20.18 27.34
C GLU A 560 -14.12 -19.81 27.31
N ILE A 561 -13.43 -20.05 26.19
CA ILE A 561 -12.03 -19.63 26.02
C ILE A 561 -11.93 -18.10 26.19
N MET A 562 -12.78 -17.32 25.51
CA MET A 562 -12.72 -15.85 25.59
C MET A 562 -13.17 -15.28 26.95
N ASP A 563 -14.00 -16.01 27.70
CA ASP A 563 -14.47 -15.59 29.02
C ASP A 563 -13.50 -15.98 30.14
N THR A 564 -12.61 -16.96 29.92
CA THR A 564 -11.72 -17.49 30.97
C THR A 564 -10.23 -17.27 30.71
N TYR A 565 -9.78 -17.17 29.46
CA TYR A 565 -8.36 -17.08 29.13
C TYR A 565 -7.79 -15.69 29.38
N TYR A 566 -6.48 -15.63 29.55
CA TYR A 566 -5.72 -14.39 29.58
C TYR A 566 -5.09 -14.14 28.22
N LEU A 567 -5.11 -12.88 27.78
CA LEU A 567 -4.26 -12.38 26.71
C LEU A 567 -2.90 -12.00 27.31
N VAL A 568 -1.82 -12.54 26.76
CA VAL A 568 -0.46 -12.36 27.27
C VAL A 568 0.44 -11.87 26.16
N ASN A 569 1.26 -10.85 26.43
CA ASN A 569 2.42 -10.54 25.61
C ASN A 569 3.73 -10.71 26.40
N VAL A 570 4.77 -11.18 25.71
CA VAL A 570 6.09 -11.49 26.26
C VAL A 570 7.16 -10.89 25.36
N VAL A 571 8.14 -10.21 25.95
CA VAL A 571 9.31 -9.66 25.26
C VAL A 571 10.57 -10.23 25.91
N HIS A 572 11.50 -10.74 25.09
CA HIS A 572 12.84 -11.09 25.54
C HIS A 572 13.83 -9.96 25.22
N ASN A 573 14.36 -9.31 26.26
CA ASN A 573 15.13 -8.07 26.12
C ASN A 573 16.57 -8.28 25.63
N ALA A 574 17.14 -9.47 25.80
CA ALA A 574 18.42 -9.84 25.22
C ALA A 574 18.24 -10.32 23.78
N PHE A 575 18.12 -9.37 22.85
CA PHE A 575 17.88 -9.61 21.40
C PHE A 575 18.97 -10.44 20.70
N LYS A 576 20.13 -10.65 21.35
CA LYS A 576 21.20 -11.51 20.86
C LYS A 576 20.96 -13.00 21.11
N GLU A 577 19.93 -13.35 21.87
CA GLU A 577 19.54 -14.73 22.15
C GLU A 577 18.21 -15.06 21.46
N PRO A 578 18.23 -15.47 20.17
CA PRO A 578 17.01 -15.57 19.37
C PRO A 578 16.00 -16.60 19.87
N ASP A 579 16.47 -17.71 20.46
CA ASP A 579 15.61 -18.79 20.93
C ASP A 579 15.21 -18.67 22.42
N ALA A 580 15.79 -17.71 23.15
CA ALA A 580 15.64 -17.65 24.60
C ALA A 580 14.20 -17.38 25.05
N ILE A 581 13.43 -16.62 24.24
CA ILE A 581 12.01 -16.36 24.50
C ILE A 581 11.16 -17.65 24.59
N PHE A 582 11.57 -18.72 23.92
CA PHE A 582 10.82 -19.98 23.87
C PHE A 582 11.14 -20.93 25.03
N ARG A 583 12.27 -20.72 25.73
CA ARG A 583 12.71 -21.62 26.82
C ARG A 583 11.63 -21.84 27.90
N PRO A 584 10.91 -20.81 28.40
CA PRO A 584 9.88 -20.99 29.42
C PRO A 584 8.71 -21.88 28.97
N PHE A 585 8.45 -21.98 27.66
CA PHE A 585 7.31 -22.73 27.12
C PHE A 585 7.61 -24.23 26.96
N PHE A 586 8.89 -24.59 26.78
CA PHE A 586 9.29 -25.97 26.47
C PHE A 586 10.01 -26.70 27.61
N GLN A 587 10.30 -26.01 28.72
CA GLN A 587 10.83 -26.65 29.91
C GLN A 587 9.74 -27.48 30.59
N ASN A 588 9.92 -28.81 30.53
CA ASN A 588 9.00 -29.92 30.89
C ASN A 588 8.06 -30.41 29.77
N ALA A 589 8.45 -30.32 28.49
CA ALA A 589 7.87 -31.14 27.41
C ALA A 589 8.59 -32.48 27.26
#